data_AF-A0A1Q6IGV6-F1
#
_entry.id   AF-A0A1Q6IGV6-F1
#
_cell.length_a   1.000
_cell.length_b   1.000
_cell.length_c   1.000
_cell.angle_alpha   90.00
_cell.angle_beta   90.00
_cell.angle_gamma   90.00
#
_symmetry.space_group_name_H-M   'P 1'
#
loop_
_entity.id
_entity.type
_entity.pdbx_description
1 polymer ?
#
loop_
_entity_poly.entity_id
_entity_poly.type
_entity_poly.pdbx_seq_one_letter_code
_entity_poly.pdbx_strand_id
1 'polypeptide(L)'
;MYSIHTFLLQKELFRSPEPVKTTVVSSFTDTPALQQIARQADSDYILFYTGTTPIELHPYAIGRMYQIAESNDGALFYSDYQEIRQGKKIHHPTLEYQTGSIRNDFDFGQLLLFRNDSFQQVVAQMNTDYRFAALYELRLSISRLGKIVHIPETLYTVQPTDLRLSGEKQFDYVDPANREVQLEMEAVCTAHLQAIGAWLAPEFQRIDFGQENFAREASVIIPVRNRKRTIAEAVESALQQQTDFSFNVIVVDNHSTDGTGQILTELSRRYPNLIHHIPASTELGIGGCWTEAILLPECGKFAIQLDSDDLYKDCHVLQRIVDTFYQENCAMVIGSYQMVDFKLEEIPPGLIAHREWTPDNGRNNALRINGLGAPRAFYTPVLRQIKFPNVSYGEDYATALAISRKYPIARIYDPLYLCRRWEENSDHDLDIQQLNNYNFYKDKIRTLEIQARISGK
;
A
#
# COMPACT_ATOMS: atom_id res chain seq x y z
N MET A 1 -42.51 -0.29 -4.14
CA MET A 1 -41.46 -1.26 -4.53
C MET A 1 -40.23 -0.43 -4.81
N TYR A 2 -39.08 -0.74 -4.21
CA TYR A 2 -37.87 0.02 -4.48
C TYR A 2 -37.49 -0.16 -5.96
N SER A 3 -37.07 0.91 -6.63
CA SER A 3 -36.61 0.87 -8.02
C SER A 3 -35.19 0.29 -8.08
N ILE A 4 -35.05 -0.98 -7.69
CA ILE A 4 -33.78 -1.71 -7.59
C ILE A 4 -33.86 -3.04 -8.36
N HIS A 5 -32.89 -3.24 -9.25
CA HIS A 5 -32.60 -4.53 -9.88
C HIS A 5 -31.29 -5.11 -9.31
N THR A 6 -31.40 -6.22 -8.59
CA THR A 6 -30.27 -6.91 -7.96
C THR A 6 -29.64 -7.93 -8.90
N PHE A 7 -28.32 -7.89 -9.06
CA PHE A 7 -27.51 -8.85 -9.78
C PHE A 7 -26.57 -9.59 -8.83
N LEU A 8 -26.38 -10.88 -9.07
CA LEU A 8 -25.70 -11.80 -8.14
C LEU A 8 -25.18 -13.04 -8.87
N LEU A 9 -24.16 -13.70 -8.32
CA LEU A 9 -23.52 -14.86 -8.97
C LEU A 9 -24.33 -16.16 -8.82
N GLN A 10 -25.06 -16.33 -7.71
CA GLN A 10 -25.87 -17.52 -7.43
C GLN A 10 -27.11 -17.16 -6.62
N LYS A 11 -28.28 -17.64 -7.05
CA LYS A 11 -29.59 -17.24 -6.50
C LYS A 11 -29.74 -17.58 -5.02
N GLU A 12 -29.11 -18.66 -4.58
CA GLU A 12 -29.21 -19.22 -3.24
C GLU A 12 -28.51 -18.36 -2.19
N LEU A 13 -27.53 -17.56 -2.62
CA LEU A 13 -26.69 -16.74 -1.75
C LEU A 13 -27.40 -15.46 -1.29
N PHE A 14 -28.41 -15.00 -2.02
CA PHE A 14 -29.09 -13.74 -1.74
C PHE A 14 -30.57 -13.97 -1.43
N ARG A 15 -30.96 -13.73 -0.17
CA ARG A 15 -32.35 -13.75 0.28
C ARG A 15 -32.72 -12.40 0.86
N SER A 16 -33.65 -11.73 0.20
CA SER A 16 -34.18 -10.44 0.66
C SER A 16 -35.59 -10.60 1.21
N PRO A 17 -35.87 -10.14 2.45
CA PRO A 17 -37.24 -9.98 2.93
C PRO A 17 -37.95 -8.80 2.25
N GLU A 18 -37.19 -7.90 1.61
CA GLU A 18 -37.69 -6.74 0.87
C GLU A 18 -37.86 -7.08 -0.62
N PRO A 19 -38.93 -6.62 -1.29
CA PRO A 19 -39.22 -6.98 -2.67
C PRO A 19 -38.23 -6.32 -3.63
N VAL A 20 -37.30 -7.13 -4.16
CA VAL A 20 -36.34 -6.73 -5.19
C VAL A 20 -36.34 -7.73 -6.34
N LYS A 21 -36.19 -7.23 -7.57
CA LYS A 21 -35.97 -8.07 -8.76
C LYS A 21 -34.55 -8.62 -8.70
N THR A 22 -34.37 -9.92 -8.93
CA THR A 22 -33.05 -10.56 -8.93
C THR A 22 -32.73 -11.17 -10.28
N THR A 23 -31.46 -11.13 -10.69
CA THR A 23 -30.96 -11.80 -11.90
C THR A 23 -29.58 -12.37 -11.66
N VAL A 24 -29.37 -13.61 -12.10
CA VAL A 24 -28.09 -14.30 -11.98
C VAL A 24 -27.21 -13.92 -13.16
N VAL A 25 -25.95 -13.60 -12.88
CA VAL A 25 -24.92 -13.27 -13.87
C VAL A 25 -23.72 -14.20 -13.73
N SER A 26 -22.94 -14.33 -14.80
CA SER A 26 -21.75 -15.18 -14.81
C SER A 26 -20.59 -14.62 -13.99
N SER A 27 -20.50 -13.29 -13.88
CA SER A 27 -19.32 -12.58 -13.37
C SER A 27 -19.62 -11.11 -13.15
N PHE A 28 -18.76 -10.45 -12.36
CA PHE A 28 -18.67 -8.98 -12.28
C PHE A 28 -17.32 -8.45 -12.78
N THR A 29 -16.37 -9.34 -13.08
CA THR A 29 -14.97 -8.98 -13.32
C THR A 29 -14.64 -8.80 -14.79
N ASP A 30 -15.50 -9.27 -15.69
CA ASP A 30 -15.32 -9.14 -17.14
C ASP A 30 -16.28 -8.13 -17.79
N THR A 31 -15.80 -7.49 -18.87
CA THR A 31 -16.55 -6.45 -19.59
C THR A 31 -17.85 -6.99 -20.20
N PRO A 32 -17.90 -8.17 -20.85
CA PRO A 32 -19.13 -8.71 -21.42
C PRO A 32 -20.25 -8.89 -20.40
N ALA A 33 -19.93 -9.35 -19.18
CA ALA A 33 -20.92 -9.50 -18.11
C ALA A 33 -21.50 -8.14 -17.68
N LEU A 34 -20.68 -7.09 -17.52
CA LEU A 34 -21.17 -5.75 -17.20
C LEU A 34 -22.05 -5.17 -18.32
N GLN A 35 -21.69 -5.40 -19.58
CA GLN A 35 -22.51 -5.01 -20.73
C GLN A 35 -23.85 -5.78 -20.77
N GLN A 36 -23.88 -7.04 -20.35
CA GLN A 36 -25.11 -7.81 -20.23
C GLN A 36 -26.00 -7.25 -19.12
N ILE A 37 -25.43 -6.92 -17.95
CA ILE A 37 -26.14 -6.27 -16.84
C ILE A 37 -26.77 -4.97 -17.33
N ALA A 38 -26.02 -4.13 -18.04
CA ALA A 38 -26.51 -2.87 -18.60
C ALA A 38 -27.74 -3.07 -19.50
N ARG A 39 -27.76 -4.10 -20.34
CA ARG A 39 -28.91 -4.40 -21.21
C ARG A 39 -30.14 -4.94 -20.45
N GLN A 40 -29.94 -5.54 -19.29
CA GLN A 40 -31.00 -6.17 -18.50
C GLN A 40 -31.59 -5.26 -17.42
N ALA A 41 -30.82 -4.28 -16.95
CA ALA A 41 -31.21 -3.35 -15.90
C ALA A 41 -32.35 -2.44 -16.38
N ASP A 42 -33.47 -2.48 -15.66
CA ASP A 42 -34.71 -1.75 -15.98
C ASP A 42 -35.25 -0.95 -14.79
N SER A 43 -34.40 -0.66 -13.80
CA SER A 43 -34.72 0.06 -12.57
C SER A 43 -33.81 1.28 -12.40
N ASP A 44 -34.15 2.22 -11.52
CA ASP A 44 -33.33 3.43 -11.29
C ASP A 44 -31.98 3.12 -10.63
N TYR A 45 -31.91 2.02 -9.89
CA TYR A 45 -30.69 1.54 -9.24
C TYR A 45 -30.40 0.07 -9.54
N ILE A 46 -29.11 -0.25 -9.54
CA ILE A 46 -28.57 -1.59 -9.72
C ILE A 46 -27.86 -1.99 -8.43
N LEU A 47 -28.25 -3.10 -7.82
CA LEU A 47 -27.56 -3.63 -6.64
C LEU A 47 -26.72 -4.84 -7.04
N PHE A 48 -25.42 -4.80 -6.80
CA PHE A 48 -24.57 -5.98 -6.90
C PHE A 48 -24.43 -6.65 -5.55
N TYR A 49 -24.64 -7.97 -5.53
CA TYR A 49 -24.09 -8.83 -4.50
C TYR A 49 -22.88 -9.59 -5.05
N THR A 50 -21.68 -9.13 -4.67
CA THR A 50 -20.40 -9.64 -5.20
C THR A 50 -19.85 -10.82 -4.40
N GLY A 51 -20.49 -11.18 -3.28
CA GLY A 51 -20.03 -12.25 -2.41
C GLY A 51 -20.31 -13.66 -2.96
N THR A 52 -19.58 -14.61 -2.40
CA THR A 52 -19.65 -16.04 -2.76
C THR A 52 -20.22 -16.90 -1.62
N THR A 53 -20.75 -16.28 -0.58
CA THR A 53 -21.38 -16.94 0.59
C THR A 53 -22.82 -16.42 0.78
N PRO A 54 -23.65 -17.05 1.62
CA PRO A 54 -24.96 -16.47 1.90
C PRO A 54 -24.85 -15.15 2.66
N ILE A 55 -25.62 -14.14 2.23
CA ILE A 55 -25.79 -12.86 2.94
C ILE A 55 -27.01 -12.90 3.87
N GLU A 56 -26.86 -12.35 5.07
CA GLU A 56 -27.96 -12.05 6.00
C GLU A 56 -28.17 -10.54 6.02
N LEU A 57 -29.16 -10.06 5.27
CA LEU A 57 -29.56 -8.64 5.28
C LEU A 57 -30.18 -8.29 6.64
N HIS A 58 -29.77 -7.16 7.20
CA HIS A 58 -30.42 -6.63 8.41
C HIS A 58 -31.81 -6.07 8.06
N PRO A 59 -32.71 -5.89 9.05
CA PRO A 59 -34.02 -5.31 8.80
C PRO A 59 -33.92 -3.97 8.06
N TYR A 60 -34.68 -3.85 6.96
CA TYR A 60 -34.76 -2.65 6.12
C TYR A 60 -33.45 -2.25 5.40
N ALA A 61 -32.47 -3.15 5.29
CA ALA A 61 -31.16 -2.84 4.71
C ALA A 61 -31.24 -2.27 3.28
N ILE A 62 -31.99 -2.90 2.38
CA ILE A 62 -32.11 -2.43 1.00
C ILE A 62 -32.91 -1.13 0.94
N GLY A 63 -34.01 -1.05 1.70
CA GLY A 63 -34.76 0.18 1.84
C GLY A 63 -33.93 1.35 2.34
N ARG A 64 -33.02 1.10 3.28
CA ARG A 64 -32.11 2.10 3.81
C ARG A 64 -31.09 2.57 2.77
N MET A 65 -30.46 1.65 2.04
CA MET A 65 -29.56 2.01 0.93
C MET A 65 -30.31 2.83 -0.13
N TYR A 66 -31.52 2.41 -0.51
CA TYR A 66 -32.36 3.15 -1.47
C TYR A 66 -32.70 4.56 -0.97
N GLN A 67 -33.14 4.70 0.28
CA GLN A 67 -33.49 5.99 0.85
C GLN A 67 -32.30 6.95 0.85
N ILE A 68 -31.10 6.47 1.22
CA ILE A 68 -29.89 7.29 1.20
C ILE A 68 -29.57 7.70 -0.24
N ALA A 69 -29.64 6.75 -1.19
CA ALA A 69 -29.36 7.02 -2.59
C ALA A 69 -30.32 8.07 -3.20
N GLU A 70 -31.62 8.02 -2.90
CA GLU A 70 -32.58 9.03 -3.36
C GLU A 70 -32.37 10.41 -2.73
N SER A 71 -31.72 10.48 -1.58
CA SER A 71 -31.45 11.72 -0.85
C SER A 71 -30.04 12.31 -1.13
N ASN A 72 -29.27 11.69 -2.02
CA ASN A 72 -27.88 12.03 -2.26
C ASN A 72 -27.52 11.92 -3.75
N ASP A 73 -26.77 12.87 -4.30
CA ASP A 73 -26.30 12.85 -5.69
C ASP A 73 -25.14 11.86 -5.96
N GLY A 74 -25.04 10.80 -5.16
CA GLY A 74 -24.03 9.75 -5.29
C GLY A 74 -24.31 8.84 -6.50
N ALA A 75 -23.24 8.27 -7.06
CA ALA A 75 -23.30 7.36 -8.19
C ALA A 75 -23.05 5.89 -7.78
N LEU A 76 -22.38 5.67 -6.65
CA LEU A 76 -22.17 4.36 -6.03
C LEU A 76 -22.26 4.50 -4.52
N PHE A 77 -22.95 3.56 -3.87
CA PHE A 77 -23.17 3.49 -2.44
C PHE A 77 -22.77 2.12 -1.91
N TYR A 78 -22.16 2.10 -0.72
CA TYR A 78 -21.75 0.90 -0.01
C TYR A 78 -21.82 1.17 1.50
N SER A 79 -21.82 0.12 2.31
CA SER A 79 -22.01 0.23 3.75
C SER A 79 -21.02 -0.58 4.56
N ASP A 80 -20.96 -0.26 5.84
CA ASP A 80 -20.38 -1.16 6.83
C ASP A 80 -21.19 -2.47 6.90
N TYR A 81 -20.54 -3.51 7.40
CA TYR A 81 -21.14 -4.84 7.50
C TYR A 81 -20.60 -5.62 8.69
N GLN A 82 -21.11 -6.84 8.88
CA GLN A 82 -20.62 -7.76 9.90
C GLN A 82 -20.08 -9.03 9.26
N GLU A 83 -19.02 -9.57 9.85
CA GLU A 83 -18.49 -10.88 9.50
C GLU A 83 -18.79 -11.89 10.60
N ILE A 84 -19.18 -13.10 10.23
CA ILE A 84 -19.24 -14.22 11.17
C ILE A 84 -17.88 -14.90 11.20
N ARG A 85 -17.11 -14.69 12.28
CA ARG A 85 -15.84 -15.41 12.53
C ARG A 85 -15.99 -16.28 13.76
N GLN A 86 -15.70 -17.58 13.61
CA GLN A 86 -15.80 -18.57 14.70
C GLN A 86 -17.17 -18.51 15.43
N GLY A 87 -18.25 -18.30 14.68
CA GLY A 87 -19.61 -18.21 15.23
C GLY A 87 -19.97 -16.90 15.92
N LYS A 88 -19.06 -15.91 15.96
CA LYS A 88 -19.32 -14.56 16.50
C LYS A 88 -19.48 -13.55 15.37
N LYS A 89 -20.45 -12.65 15.50
CA LYS A 89 -20.60 -11.48 14.62
C LYS A 89 -19.59 -10.41 15.03
N ILE A 90 -18.72 -10.01 14.11
CA ILE A 90 -17.70 -8.99 14.29
C ILE A 90 -18.05 -7.81 13.38
N HIS A 91 -18.03 -6.61 13.92
CA HIS A 91 -18.24 -5.39 13.14
C HIS A 91 -17.09 -5.16 12.16
N HIS A 92 -17.41 -4.92 10.89
CA HIS A 92 -16.48 -4.60 9.83
C HIS A 92 -16.80 -3.20 9.29
N PRO A 93 -16.18 -2.14 9.82
CA PRO A 93 -16.29 -0.81 9.23
C PRO A 93 -15.54 -0.78 7.89
N THR A 94 -16.16 -0.18 6.87
CA THR A 94 -15.50 0.14 5.59
C THR A 94 -14.94 1.56 5.64
N LEU A 95 -14.17 1.94 4.61
CA LEU A 95 -13.47 3.23 4.58
C LEU A 95 -14.26 4.28 3.82
N GLU A 96 -14.15 5.55 4.24
CA GLU A 96 -14.58 6.67 3.41
C GLU A 96 -13.77 6.76 2.11
N TYR A 97 -14.46 7.09 1.01
CA TYR A 97 -13.85 7.15 -0.31
C TYR A 97 -13.19 8.50 -0.56
N GLN A 98 -11.94 8.46 -1.02
CA GLN A 98 -11.17 9.66 -1.35
C GLN A 98 -10.64 9.56 -2.79
N THR A 99 -10.20 10.69 -3.37
CA THR A 99 -9.56 10.69 -4.70
C THR A 99 -8.38 9.73 -4.78
N GLY A 100 -7.63 9.56 -3.70
CA GLY A 100 -6.51 8.63 -3.60
C GLY A 100 -6.89 7.19 -3.25
N SER A 101 -8.17 6.90 -2.98
CA SER A 101 -8.69 5.54 -2.82
C SER A 101 -8.78 4.88 -4.19
N ILE A 102 -7.65 4.69 -4.88
CA ILE A 102 -7.60 4.09 -6.23
C ILE A 102 -7.07 2.66 -6.20
N ARG A 103 -6.76 2.12 -5.03
CA ARG A 103 -6.23 0.75 -4.92
C ARG A 103 -7.25 -0.27 -5.43
N ASN A 104 -6.79 -1.28 -6.14
CA ASN A 104 -7.67 -2.35 -6.64
C ASN A 104 -8.18 -3.28 -5.52
N ASP A 105 -7.61 -3.19 -4.32
CA ASP A 105 -8.00 -3.93 -3.11
C ASP A 105 -8.78 -3.05 -2.09
N PHE A 106 -9.32 -1.90 -2.50
CA PHE A 106 -10.18 -1.10 -1.61
C PHE A 106 -11.45 -1.87 -1.28
N ASP A 107 -11.77 -1.94 0.01
CA ASP A 107 -12.90 -2.71 0.51
C ASP A 107 -14.18 -1.88 0.55
N PHE A 108 -15.15 -2.29 -0.26
CA PHE A 108 -16.51 -1.75 -0.29
C PHE A 108 -17.52 -2.68 0.40
N GLY A 109 -17.05 -3.83 0.91
CA GLY A 109 -17.91 -4.95 1.24
C GLY A 109 -18.51 -5.63 0.00
N GLN A 110 -19.56 -6.41 0.21
CA GLN A 110 -20.16 -7.29 -0.80
C GLN A 110 -21.45 -6.73 -1.43
N LEU A 111 -21.94 -5.58 -0.97
CA LEU A 111 -23.10 -4.89 -1.55
C LEU A 111 -22.69 -3.55 -2.14
N LEU A 112 -22.89 -3.41 -3.46
CA LEU A 112 -22.61 -2.18 -4.21
C LEU A 112 -23.90 -1.72 -4.87
N LEU A 113 -24.45 -0.58 -4.45
CA LEU A 113 -25.62 0.02 -5.06
C LEU A 113 -25.19 1.12 -6.02
N PHE A 114 -25.47 0.95 -7.30
CA PHE A 114 -25.15 1.90 -8.36
C PHE A 114 -26.39 2.66 -8.80
N ARG A 115 -26.24 3.95 -9.10
CA ARG A 115 -27.26 4.68 -9.87
C ARG A 115 -27.21 4.21 -11.32
N ASN A 116 -28.35 3.75 -11.86
CA ASN A 116 -28.37 3.05 -13.14
C ASN A 116 -27.90 3.98 -14.28
N ASP A 117 -28.30 5.25 -14.29
CA ASP A 117 -27.86 6.22 -15.32
C ASP A 117 -26.32 6.30 -15.44
N SER A 118 -25.64 6.32 -14.31
CA SER A 118 -24.19 6.46 -14.16
C SER A 118 -23.50 5.15 -14.55
N PHE A 119 -24.08 4.02 -14.14
CA PHE A 119 -23.64 2.69 -14.56
C PHE A 119 -23.74 2.54 -16.09
N GLN A 120 -24.87 2.86 -16.69
CA GLN A 120 -25.10 2.77 -18.13
C GLN A 120 -24.13 3.66 -18.90
N GLN A 121 -23.95 4.90 -18.45
CA GLN A 121 -23.03 5.85 -19.08
C GLN A 121 -21.60 5.32 -19.09
N VAL A 122 -21.13 4.75 -17.97
CA VAL A 122 -19.77 4.18 -17.90
C VAL A 122 -19.66 2.94 -18.76
N VAL A 123 -20.57 1.98 -18.63
CA VAL A 123 -20.50 0.70 -19.37
C VAL A 123 -20.58 0.92 -20.88
N ALA A 124 -21.34 1.93 -21.34
CA ALA A 124 -21.37 2.32 -22.75
C ALA A 124 -20.03 2.87 -23.28
N GLN A 125 -19.13 3.32 -22.39
CA GLN A 125 -17.81 3.84 -22.73
C GLN A 125 -16.69 2.81 -22.52
N MET A 126 -16.99 1.63 -21.95
CA MET A 126 -16.01 0.55 -21.76
C MET A 126 -15.70 -0.11 -23.11
N ASN A 127 -14.56 0.26 -23.69
CA ASN A 127 -14.11 -0.22 -25.00
C ASN A 127 -13.06 -1.35 -24.92
N THR A 128 -12.55 -1.63 -23.73
CA THR A 128 -11.55 -2.68 -23.50
C THR A 128 -12.24 -3.93 -22.96
N ASP A 129 -11.93 -5.08 -23.55
CA ASP A 129 -12.42 -6.38 -23.10
C ASP A 129 -11.54 -6.90 -21.96
N TYR A 130 -11.89 -6.55 -20.73
CA TYR A 130 -11.23 -7.03 -19.52
C TYR A 130 -11.82 -8.37 -19.10
N ARG A 131 -10.98 -9.27 -18.57
CA ARG A 131 -11.42 -10.53 -17.97
C ARG A 131 -11.53 -10.44 -16.44
N PHE A 132 -10.75 -9.54 -15.84
CA PHE A 132 -10.57 -9.42 -14.40
C PHE A 132 -10.84 -8.01 -13.85
N ALA A 133 -10.51 -6.96 -14.62
CA ALA A 133 -10.51 -5.59 -14.12
C ALA A 133 -11.79 -4.77 -14.41
N ALA A 134 -12.85 -5.36 -14.98
CA ALA A 134 -14.03 -4.61 -15.40
C ALA A 134 -14.75 -3.89 -14.24
N LEU A 135 -14.91 -4.54 -13.09
CA LEU A 135 -15.49 -3.90 -11.89
C LEU A 135 -14.61 -2.75 -11.38
N TYR A 136 -13.29 -2.90 -11.47
CA TYR A 136 -12.34 -1.88 -11.05
C TYR A 136 -12.36 -0.67 -12.01
N GLU A 137 -12.46 -0.91 -13.32
CA GLU A 137 -12.67 0.16 -14.31
C GLU A 137 -14.00 0.88 -14.11
N LEU A 138 -15.08 0.12 -13.90
CA LEU A 138 -16.41 0.66 -13.63
C LEU A 138 -16.36 1.62 -12.44
N ARG A 139 -15.82 1.17 -11.30
CA ARG A 139 -15.68 1.98 -10.09
C ARG A 139 -14.87 3.25 -10.33
N LEU A 140 -13.68 3.14 -10.92
CA LEU A 140 -12.82 4.31 -11.16
C LEU A 140 -13.41 5.26 -12.20
N SER A 141 -14.26 4.77 -13.09
CA SER A 141 -14.99 5.60 -14.05
C SER A 141 -16.18 6.31 -13.41
N ILE A 142 -16.90 5.63 -12.53
CA ILE A 142 -17.96 6.23 -11.72
C ILE A 142 -17.42 7.34 -10.83
N SER A 143 -16.24 7.17 -10.22
CA SER A 143 -15.63 8.20 -9.37
C SER A 143 -15.31 9.51 -10.11
N ARG A 144 -15.25 9.48 -11.46
CA ARG A 144 -15.08 10.67 -12.32
C ARG A 144 -16.43 11.33 -12.68
N LEU A 145 -17.54 10.60 -12.58
CA LEU A 145 -18.88 11.10 -12.90
C LEU A 145 -19.62 11.63 -11.67
N GLY A 146 -19.44 11.00 -10.51
CA GLY A 146 -20.20 11.33 -9.31
C GLY A 146 -19.51 10.87 -8.04
N LYS A 147 -20.12 11.19 -6.89
CA LYS A 147 -19.60 10.81 -5.59
C LYS A 147 -19.79 9.32 -5.36
N ILE A 148 -18.78 8.71 -4.76
CA ILE A 148 -18.88 7.39 -4.15
C ILE A 148 -19.16 7.63 -2.66
N VAL A 149 -20.25 7.06 -2.15
CA VAL A 149 -20.82 7.40 -0.85
C VAL A 149 -20.73 6.21 0.09
N HIS A 150 -20.01 6.41 1.20
CA HIS A 150 -19.97 5.48 2.31
C HIS A 150 -21.21 5.68 3.21
N ILE A 151 -21.87 4.57 3.55
CA ILE A 151 -22.94 4.52 4.54
C ILE A 151 -22.35 3.91 5.82
N PRO A 152 -22.09 4.72 6.88
CA PRO A 152 -21.48 4.25 8.12
C PRO A 152 -22.51 3.54 9.03
N GLU A 153 -23.29 2.64 8.44
CA GLU A 153 -24.30 1.82 9.10
C GLU A 153 -24.04 0.36 8.73
N THR A 154 -24.10 -0.53 9.71
CA THR A 154 -24.05 -1.98 9.45
C THR A 154 -25.37 -2.43 8.84
N LEU A 155 -25.37 -2.80 7.56
CA LEU A 155 -26.61 -3.19 6.86
C LEU A 155 -26.76 -4.68 6.59
N TYR A 156 -25.69 -5.47 6.73
CA TYR A 156 -25.74 -6.90 6.46
C TYR A 156 -24.64 -7.68 7.15
N THR A 157 -24.80 -9.00 7.20
CA THR A 157 -23.84 -9.95 7.73
C THR A 157 -23.43 -10.95 6.66
N VAL A 158 -22.14 -11.28 6.58
CA VAL A 158 -21.59 -12.29 5.65
C VAL A 158 -20.70 -13.28 6.38
N GLN A 159 -20.51 -14.46 5.78
CA GLN A 159 -19.44 -15.36 6.17
C GLN A 159 -18.21 -15.08 5.29
N PRO A 160 -17.05 -14.70 5.86
CA PRO A 160 -15.85 -14.49 5.07
C PRO A 160 -15.39 -15.83 4.46
N THR A 161 -15.04 -15.82 3.18
CA THR A 161 -14.48 -16.98 2.47
C THR A 161 -12.96 -17.06 2.58
N ASP A 162 -12.30 -15.94 2.82
CA ASP A 162 -10.86 -15.84 2.98
C ASP A 162 -10.49 -15.52 4.43
N LEU A 163 -10.16 -16.58 5.18
CA LEU A 163 -9.77 -16.54 6.58
C LEU A 163 -8.28 -16.23 6.80
N ARG A 164 -7.50 -16.01 5.74
CA ARG A 164 -6.08 -15.64 5.82
C ARG A 164 -5.89 -14.34 6.59
N LEU A 165 -4.73 -14.20 7.23
CA LEU A 165 -4.37 -13.01 8.01
C LEU A 165 -4.12 -11.80 7.09
N SER A 166 -4.32 -10.58 7.59
CA SER A 166 -4.14 -9.36 6.79
C SER A 166 -2.73 -9.22 6.20
N GLY A 167 -1.70 -9.62 6.95
CA GLY A 167 -0.30 -9.67 6.48
C GLY A 167 -0.05 -10.71 5.38
N GLU A 168 -0.84 -11.79 5.31
CA GLU A 168 -0.74 -12.78 4.24
C GLU A 168 -1.33 -12.24 2.93
N LYS A 169 -2.45 -11.50 3.02
CA LYS A 169 -3.12 -10.87 1.87
C LYS A 169 -2.31 -9.72 1.28
N GLN A 170 -1.47 -9.07 2.10
CA GLN A 170 -0.63 -7.95 1.67
C GLN A 170 0.30 -8.33 0.51
N PHE A 171 0.63 -9.60 0.29
CA PHE A 171 1.53 -10.03 -0.77
C PHE A 171 0.84 -10.67 -1.98
N ASP A 172 -0.50 -10.70 -2.03
CA ASP A 172 -1.25 -11.35 -3.12
C ASP A 172 -0.93 -10.75 -4.51
N TYR A 173 -0.49 -9.47 -4.57
CA TYR A 173 -0.08 -8.84 -5.84
C TYR A 173 1.30 -9.28 -6.34
N VAL A 174 2.11 -9.92 -5.49
CA VAL A 174 3.44 -10.44 -5.84
C VAL A 174 3.34 -11.86 -6.41
N ASP A 175 2.20 -12.55 -6.21
CA ASP A 175 1.98 -13.91 -6.69
C ASP A 175 2.01 -13.98 -8.24
N PRO A 176 2.95 -14.75 -8.84
CA PRO A 176 3.00 -14.97 -10.28
C PRO A 176 1.69 -15.50 -10.89
N ALA A 177 0.90 -16.26 -10.13
CA ALA A 177 -0.40 -16.78 -10.58
C ALA A 177 -1.42 -15.65 -10.88
N ASN A 178 -1.19 -14.45 -10.33
CA ASN A 178 -2.04 -13.28 -10.52
C ASN A 178 -1.51 -12.32 -11.60
N ARG A 179 -0.49 -12.69 -12.40
CA ARG A 179 0.16 -11.73 -13.32
C ARG A 179 -0.80 -11.11 -14.33
N GLU A 180 -1.69 -11.89 -14.95
CA GLU A 180 -2.68 -11.36 -15.90
C GLU A 180 -3.64 -10.37 -15.20
N VAL A 181 -4.09 -10.71 -13.99
CA VAL A 181 -4.91 -9.82 -13.16
C VAL A 181 -4.16 -8.51 -12.89
N GLN A 182 -2.88 -8.58 -12.49
CA GLN A 182 -2.09 -7.38 -12.21
C GLN A 182 -1.91 -6.48 -13.42
N LEU A 183 -1.73 -7.05 -14.63
CA LEU A 183 -1.60 -6.29 -15.86
C LEU A 183 -2.88 -5.53 -16.19
N GLU A 184 -4.06 -6.17 -16.08
CA GLU A 184 -5.33 -5.47 -16.31
C GLU A 184 -5.59 -4.40 -15.25
N MET A 185 -5.33 -4.69 -13.96
CA MET A 185 -5.50 -3.71 -12.88
C MET A 185 -4.55 -2.50 -13.05
N GLU A 186 -3.30 -2.73 -13.47
CA GLU A 186 -2.37 -1.64 -13.77
C GLU A 186 -2.85 -0.81 -14.96
N ALA A 187 -3.34 -1.44 -16.04
CA ALA A 187 -3.85 -0.74 -17.21
C ALA A 187 -5.03 0.17 -16.85
N VAL A 188 -5.99 -0.35 -16.07
CA VAL A 188 -7.14 0.43 -15.59
C VAL A 188 -6.72 1.62 -14.72
N CYS A 189 -5.81 1.40 -13.76
CA CYS A 189 -5.31 2.49 -12.92
C CYS A 189 -4.57 3.56 -13.75
N THR A 190 -3.79 3.12 -14.74
CA THR A 190 -3.05 4.02 -15.64
C THR A 190 -4.01 4.87 -16.47
N ALA A 191 -5.02 4.25 -17.08
CA ALA A 191 -6.05 4.95 -17.84
C ALA A 191 -6.84 5.94 -16.95
N HIS A 192 -7.13 5.58 -15.70
CA HIS A 192 -7.76 6.48 -14.74
C HIS A 192 -6.89 7.70 -14.45
N LEU A 193 -5.61 7.51 -14.15
CA LEU A 193 -4.67 8.61 -13.89
C LEU A 193 -4.53 9.53 -15.11
N GLN A 194 -4.55 8.98 -16.33
CA GLN A 194 -4.55 9.78 -17.56
C GLN A 194 -5.83 10.62 -17.67
N ALA A 195 -7.00 10.00 -17.44
CA ALA A 195 -8.29 10.68 -17.53
C ALA A 195 -8.44 11.84 -16.54
N ILE A 196 -7.79 11.77 -15.37
CA ILE A 196 -7.83 12.86 -14.36
C ILE A 196 -6.63 13.81 -14.44
N GLY A 197 -5.71 13.63 -15.41
CA GLY A 197 -4.52 14.47 -15.56
C GLY A 197 -3.44 14.27 -14.48
N ALA A 198 -3.46 13.13 -13.78
CA ALA A 198 -2.48 12.77 -12.76
C ALA A 198 -1.43 11.75 -13.24
N TRP A 199 -1.54 11.29 -14.49
CA TRP A 199 -0.54 10.42 -15.09
C TRP A 199 0.74 11.19 -15.41
N LEU A 200 1.86 10.50 -15.26
CA LEU A 200 3.18 11.07 -15.34
C LEU A 200 4.04 10.25 -16.33
N ALA A 201 4.47 10.86 -17.44
CA ALA A 201 5.34 10.25 -18.47
C ALA A 201 6.73 9.87 -17.92
N PRO A 202 7.50 8.92 -18.45
CA PRO A 202 8.80 8.53 -17.87
C PRO A 202 9.94 9.56 -18.11
N GLU A 203 9.71 10.80 -17.66
CA GLU A 203 10.63 11.92 -17.73
C GLU A 203 11.06 12.30 -16.31
N PHE A 204 12.38 12.45 -16.14
CA PHE A 204 13.01 12.62 -14.84
C PHE A 204 14.08 13.71 -14.88
N GLN A 205 14.27 14.34 -13.72
CA GLN A 205 15.37 15.27 -13.49
C GLN A 205 16.65 14.49 -13.26
N ARG A 206 17.74 14.95 -13.88
CA ARG A 206 19.08 14.39 -13.69
C ARG A 206 19.64 14.85 -12.35
N ILE A 207 20.37 13.96 -11.68
CA ILE A 207 20.98 14.26 -10.38
C ILE A 207 22.46 14.53 -10.57
N ASP A 208 22.93 15.61 -9.94
CA ASP A 208 24.35 15.90 -9.80
C ASP A 208 24.81 15.50 -8.39
N PHE A 209 25.51 14.36 -8.31
CA PHE A 209 26.07 13.83 -7.06
C PHE A 209 27.29 14.61 -6.56
N GLY A 210 27.76 15.63 -7.29
CA GLY A 210 28.89 16.49 -6.92
C GLY A 210 28.51 17.81 -6.27
N GLN A 211 27.22 18.11 -6.08
CA GLN A 211 26.76 19.41 -5.55
C GLN A 211 27.15 19.68 -4.09
N GLU A 212 27.25 18.63 -3.28
CA GLU A 212 27.54 18.72 -1.85
C GLU A 212 28.72 17.82 -1.49
N ASN A 213 29.57 18.29 -0.58
CA ASN A 213 30.68 17.51 -0.05
C ASN A 213 30.25 16.73 1.19
N PHE A 214 30.49 15.43 1.19
CA PHE A 214 30.19 14.54 2.31
C PHE A 214 31.47 13.91 2.86
N ALA A 215 31.57 13.81 4.18
CA ALA A 215 32.68 13.10 4.83
C ALA A 215 32.61 11.57 4.63
N ARG A 216 31.40 11.05 4.39
CA ARG A 216 31.11 9.64 4.15
C ARG A 216 30.29 9.49 2.88
N GLU A 217 30.55 8.42 2.14
CA GLU A 217 29.81 8.13 0.92
C GLU A 217 28.40 7.60 1.26
N ALA A 218 28.29 6.76 2.29
CA ALA A 218 27.03 6.21 2.73
C ALA A 218 26.87 6.23 4.26
N SER A 219 25.61 6.20 4.69
CA SER A 219 25.20 5.97 6.07
C SER A 219 24.09 4.93 6.11
N VAL A 220 24.28 3.86 6.87
CA VAL A 220 23.18 2.97 7.23
C VAL A 220 22.38 3.64 8.34
N ILE A 221 21.06 3.73 8.19
CA ILE A 221 20.16 4.36 9.15
C ILE A 221 19.24 3.31 9.75
N ILE A 222 19.25 3.21 11.08
CA ILE A 222 18.49 2.24 11.86
C ILE A 222 17.68 2.99 12.92
N PRO A 223 16.41 3.36 12.65
CA PRO A 223 15.48 3.76 13.70
C PRO A 223 15.21 2.58 14.63
N VAL A 224 15.23 2.80 15.94
CA VAL A 224 14.98 1.72 16.89
C VAL A 224 14.21 2.20 18.13
N ARG A 225 13.30 1.36 18.60
CA ARG A 225 12.69 1.46 19.92
C ARG A 225 12.41 0.08 20.48
N ASN A 226 13.02 -0.24 21.62
CA ASN A 226 12.81 -1.51 22.34
C ASN A 226 13.02 -2.75 21.47
N ARG A 227 14.27 -2.99 21.07
CA ARG A 227 14.70 -4.11 20.22
C ARG A 227 15.93 -4.83 20.77
N LYS A 228 15.99 -5.01 22.10
CA LYS A 228 17.16 -5.61 22.78
C LYS A 228 17.57 -6.97 22.22
N ARG A 229 16.61 -7.73 21.66
CA ARG A 229 16.81 -9.09 21.15
C ARG A 229 17.48 -9.13 19.78
N THR A 230 17.36 -8.08 18.99
CA THR A 230 17.71 -8.11 17.56
C THR A 230 18.71 -7.03 17.16
N ILE A 231 18.76 -5.92 17.91
CA ILE A 231 19.52 -4.73 17.51
C ILE A 231 21.01 -4.98 17.36
N ALA A 232 21.60 -5.85 18.18
CA ALA A 232 23.03 -6.17 18.11
C ALA A 232 23.37 -6.81 16.76
N GLU A 233 22.61 -7.82 16.34
CA GLU A 233 22.83 -8.53 15.08
C GLU A 233 22.56 -7.62 13.86
N ALA A 234 21.53 -6.78 13.93
CA ALA A 234 21.24 -5.80 12.88
C ALA A 234 22.43 -4.85 12.67
N VAL A 235 22.91 -4.22 13.75
CA VAL A 235 24.06 -3.32 13.71
C VAL A 235 25.33 -4.03 13.25
N GLU A 236 25.61 -5.24 13.75
CA GLU A 236 26.77 -6.02 13.32
C GLU A 236 26.72 -6.37 11.83
N SER A 237 25.55 -6.72 11.29
CA SER A 237 25.38 -6.99 9.85
C SER A 237 25.71 -5.77 8.97
N ALA A 238 25.41 -4.55 9.47
CA ALA A 238 25.76 -3.30 8.80
C ALA A 238 27.25 -2.96 8.93
N LEU A 239 27.85 -3.23 10.09
CA LEU A 239 29.27 -2.94 10.34
C LEU A 239 30.22 -3.88 9.58
N GLN A 240 29.76 -5.09 9.21
CA GLN A 240 30.55 -6.09 8.48
C GLN A 240 30.58 -5.87 6.96
N GLN A 241 29.96 -4.80 6.46
CA GLN A 241 29.89 -4.50 5.03
C GLN A 241 31.29 -4.14 4.49
N GLN A 242 31.58 -4.66 3.29
CA GLN A 242 32.83 -4.48 2.57
C GLN A 242 32.57 -3.60 1.35
N THR A 243 33.19 -2.41 1.36
CA THR A 243 33.00 -1.38 0.35
C THR A 243 34.33 -0.76 -0.05
N ASP A 244 34.40 -0.21 -1.26
CA ASP A 244 35.54 0.61 -1.72
C ASP A 244 35.44 2.08 -1.30
N PHE A 245 34.31 2.47 -0.73
CA PHE A 245 34.05 3.80 -0.15
C PHE A 245 33.91 3.73 1.38
N SER A 246 33.97 4.91 2.02
CA SER A 246 33.77 5.00 3.47
C SER A 246 32.30 5.18 3.86
N PHE A 247 31.87 4.51 4.93
CA PHE A 247 30.51 4.61 5.46
C PHE A 247 30.49 4.63 6.99
N ASN A 248 29.33 4.94 7.56
CA ASN A 248 29.03 4.78 8.99
C ASN A 248 27.65 4.13 9.19
N VAL A 249 27.35 3.76 10.44
CA VAL A 249 26.04 3.28 10.86
C VAL A 249 25.49 4.27 11.88
N ILE A 250 24.31 4.82 11.62
CA ILE A 250 23.60 5.75 12.50
C ILE A 250 22.38 5.02 13.05
N VAL A 251 22.38 4.77 14.34
CA VAL A 251 21.24 4.21 15.07
C VAL A 251 20.53 5.34 15.80
N VAL A 252 19.27 5.59 15.45
CA VAL A 252 18.42 6.56 16.14
C VAL A 252 17.58 5.82 17.17
N ASP A 253 18.06 5.83 18.42
CA ASP A 253 17.39 5.22 19.56
C ASP A 253 16.32 6.16 20.12
N ASN A 254 15.07 5.86 19.79
CA ASN A 254 13.90 6.63 20.18
C ASN A 254 13.47 6.31 21.62
N HIS A 255 14.38 6.58 22.55
CA HIS A 255 14.20 6.46 24.00
C HIS A 255 13.84 5.04 24.46
N SER A 256 14.60 4.04 24.03
CA SER A 256 14.39 2.65 24.45
C SER A 256 14.56 2.46 25.97
N THR A 257 13.73 1.61 26.55
CA THR A 257 13.68 1.32 27.99
C THR A 257 13.94 -0.15 28.34
N ASP A 258 14.19 -0.99 27.34
CA ASP A 258 14.33 -2.45 27.48
C ASP A 258 15.78 -2.94 27.56
N GLY A 259 16.76 -2.03 27.55
CA GLY A 259 18.20 -2.33 27.49
C GLY A 259 18.84 -2.14 26.11
N THR A 260 18.05 -1.86 25.06
CA THR A 260 18.56 -1.55 23.71
C THR A 260 19.63 -0.46 23.71
N GLY A 261 19.40 0.66 24.39
CA GLY A 261 20.36 1.77 24.45
C GLY A 261 21.69 1.41 25.11
N GLN A 262 21.68 0.49 26.09
CA GLN A 262 22.90 0.02 26.75
C GLN A 262 23.77 -0.80 25.78
N ILE A 263 23.14 -1.72 25.05
CA ILE A 263 23.78 -2.52 24.00
C ILE A 263 24.42 -1.60 22.95
N LEU A 264 23.68 -0.58 22.49
CA LEU A 264 24.18 0.38 21.49
C LEU A 264 25.36 1.21 22.00
N THR A 265 25.32 1.65 23.26
CA THR A 265 26.43 2.38 23.90
C THR A 265 27.69 1.51 24.02
N GLU A 266 27.53 0.21 24.31
CA GLU A 266 28.66 -0.72 24.37
C GLU A 266 29.25 -0.98 22.99
N LEU A 267 28.40 -1.20 21.98
CA LEU A 267 28.82 -1.37 20.59
C LEU A 267 29.53 -0.12 20.04
N SER A 268 29.05 1.09 20.35
CA SER A 268 29.66 2.33 19.83
C SER A 268 31.04 2.60 20.41
N ARG A 269 31.33 2.12 21.63
CA ARG A 269 32.67 2.14 22.20
C ARG A 269 33.63 1.19 21.50
N ARG A 270 33.11 0.06 20.98
CA ARG A 270 33.89 -0.95 20.26
C ARG A 270 34.10 -0.59 18.79
N TYR A 271 33.13 0.07 18.16
CA TYR A 271 33.09 0.36 16.73
C TYR A 271 32.97 1.87 16.49
N PRO A 272 34.08 2.58 16.17
CA PRO A 272 34.07 4.03 15.98
C PRO A 272 33.20 4.55 14.81
N ASN A 273 32.82 3.67 13.90
CA ASN A 273 31.92 3.95 12.78
C ASN A 273 30.43 3.78 13.13
N LEU A 274 30.10 3.40 14.37
CA LEU A 274 28.74 3.34 14.89
C LEU A 274 28.41 4.62 15.68
N ILE A 275 27.37 5.31 15.26
CA ILE A 275 26.82 6.50 15.92
C ILE A 275 25.52 6.09 16.61
N HIS A 276 25.53 6.06 17.94
CA HIS A 276 24.33 5.92 18.77
C HIS A 276 23.77 7.31 19.04
N HIS A 277 22.68 7.66 18.36
CA HIS A 277 22.00 8.95 18.47
C HIS A 277 20.69 8.80 19.23
N ILE A 278 20.51 9.60 20.28
CA ILE A 278 19.25 9.72 21.00
C ILE A 278 18.69 11.11 20.69
N PRO A 279 17.53 11.21 20.01
CA PRO A 279 16.98 12.50 19.62
C PRO A 279 16.50 13.27 20.85
N ALA A 280 16.55 14.60 20.77
CA ALA A 280 16.08 15.46 21.86
C ALA A 280 14.56 15.38 22.04
N SER A 281 13.81 15.18 20.95
CA SER A 281 12.36 15.00 20.97
C SER A 281 11.97 13.59 21.38
N THR A 282 10.89 13.46 22.15
CA THR A 282 10.24 12.19 22.51
C THR A 282 9.03 11.85 21.62
N GLU A 283 8.66 12.76 20.72
CA GLU A 283 7.43 12.70 19.91
C GLU A 283 7.69 12.24 18.47
N LEU A 284 8.76 11.45 18.26
CA LEU A 284 9.13 10.97 16.94
C LEU A 284 8.50 9.60 16.66
N GLY A 285 7.83 9.49 15.52
CA GLY A 285 7.59 8.22 14.84
C GLY A 285 8.82 7.77 14.05
N ILE A 286 8.70 6.66 13.32
CA ILE A 286 9.80 6.11 12.50
C ILE A 286 10.30 7.15 11.48
N GLY A 287 9.39 7.86 10.80
CA GLY A 287 9.77 8.90 9.84
C GLY A 287 10.43 10.12 10.50
N GLY A 288 10.06 10.43 11.74
CA GLY A 288 10.76 11.43 12.55
C GLY A 288 12.20 11.04 12.80
N CYS A 289 12.44 9.80 13.22
CA CYS A 289 13.79 9.26 13.44
C CYS A 289 14.64 9.27 12.15
N TRP A 290 14.04 8.91 11.02
CA TRP A 290 14.71 9.05 9.72
C TRP A 290 15.10 10.50 9.41
N THR A 291 14.20 11.44 9.67
CA THR A 291 14.46 12.86 9.45
C THR A 291 15.56 13.40 10.36
N GLU A 292 15.60 12.97 11.63
CA GLU A 292 16.72 13.30 12.53
C GLU A 292 18.05 12.76 11.97
N ALA A 293 18.09 11.49 11.59
CA ALA A 293 19.31 10.84 11.08
C ALA A 293 19.89 11.56 9.86
N ILE A 294 19.06 11.91 8.87
CA ILE A 294 19.56 12.56 7.65
C ILE A 294 20.01 14.01 7.88
N LEU A 295 19.52 14.67 8.93
CA LEU A 295 19.91 16.03 9.28
C LEU A 295 21.20 16.08 10.10
N LEU A 296 21.70 14.94 10.59
CA LEU A 296 23.00 14.87 11.24
C LEU A 296 24.13 15.23 10.25
N PRO A 297 25.14 16.01 10.69
CA PRO A 297 26.34 16.30 9.90
C PRO A 297 27.10 15.04 9.46
N GLU A 298 26.99 13.96 10.22
CA GLU A 298 27.64 12.69 9.97
C GLU A 298 26.94 11.85 8.89
N CYS A 299 25.70 12.21 8.49
CA CYS A 299 24.98 11.50 7.45
C CYS A 299 25.67 11.68 6.09
N GLY A 300 26.01 10.56 5.46
CA GLY A 300 26.70 10.49 4.18
C GLY A 300 25.83 10.84 2.97
N LYS A 301 26.44 10.78 1.80
CA LYS A 301 25.80 11.13 0.52
C LYS A 301 24.57 10.25 0.22
N PHE A 302 24.64 8.97 0.58
CA PHE A 302 23.53 8.02 0.46
C PHE A 302 23.08 7.51 1.83
N ALA A 303 21.81 7.67 2.14
CA ALA A 303 21.16 7.16 3.34
C ALA A 303 20.49 5.81 3.03
N ILE A 304 20.90 4.74 3.70
CA ILE A 304 20.51 3.35 3.39
C ILE A 304 19.76 2.75 4.57
N GLN A 305 18.58 2.17 4.33
CA GLN A 305 17.77 1.55 5.37
C GLN A 305 18.37 0.23 5.85
N LEU A 306 18.30 0.02 7.17
CA LEU A 306 18.21 -1.30 7.78
C LEU A 306 17.22 -1.24 8.95
N ASP A 307 16.23 -2.13 8.96
CA ASP A 307 15.28 -2.21 10.08
C ASP A 307 15.95 -2.87 11.29
N SER A 308 15.62 -2.40 12.49
CA SER A 308 16.28 -2.78 13.76
C SER A 308 16.14 -4.26 14.16
N ASP A 309 15.33 -4.98 13.42
CA ASP A 309 15.03 -6.39 13.54
C ASP A 309 15.38 -7.20 12.30
N ASP A 310 15.99 -6.61 11.28
CA ASP A 310 16.38 -7.28 10.05
C ASP A 310 17.91 -7.35 9.90
N LEU A 311 18.39 -8.11 8.90
CA LEU A 311 19.83 -8.36 8.68
C LEU A 311 20.17 -8.22 7.20
N TYR A 312 21.28 -7.57 6.86
CA TYR A 312 21.77 -7.63 5.47
C TYR A 312 22.10 -9.06 5.04
N LYS A 313 21.81 -9.38 3.77
CA LYS A 313 21.90 -10.74 3.24
C LYS A 313 23.33 -11.28 3.19
N ASP A 314 24.29 -10.39 2.93
CA ASP A 314 25.72 -10.64 2.84
C ASP A 314 26.52 -9.35 3.07
N CYS A 315 27.85 -9.42 3.00
CA CYS A 315 28.75 -8.29 3.26
C CYS A 315 28.95 -7.32 2.08
N HIS A 316 28.26 -7.48 0.95
CA HIS A 316 28.42 -6.64 -0.24
C HIS A 316 27.16 -5.83 -0.60
N VAL A 317 26.15 -5.82 0.28
CA VAL A 317 24.88 -5.15 0.04
C VAL A 317 25.05 -3.65 -0.16
N LEU A 318 25.86 -2.97 0.66
CA LEU A 318 26.04 -1.52 0.51
C LEU A 318 26.77 -1.17 -0.79
N GLN A 319 27.76 -1.98 -1.19
CA GLN A 319 28.47 -1.79 -2.46
C GLN A 319 27.46 -1.83 -3.62
N ARG A 320 26.62 -2.87 -3.67
CA ARG A 320 25.61 -3.03 -4.72
C ARG A 320 24.63 -1.85 -4.77
N ILE A 321 24.18 -1.36 -3.61
CA ILE A 321 23.27 -0.21 -3.53
C ILE A 321 23.94 1.06 -4.07
N VAL A 322 25.16 1.36 -3.62
CA VAL A 322 25.87 2.59 -4.03
C VAL A 322 26.28 2.54 -5.50
N ASP A 323 26.75 1.39 -5.99
CA ASP A 323 27.01 1.19 -7.42
C ASP A 323 25.76 1.47 -8.27
N THR A 324 24.59 1.01 -7.81
CA THR A 324 23.32 1.24 -8.51
C THR A 324 22.97 2.72 -8.58
N PHE A 325 23.19 3.50 -7.52
CA PHE A 325 23.00 4.96 -7.58
C PHE A 325 23.81 5.60 -8.71
N TYR A 326 25.09 5.23 -8.81
CA TYR A 326 26.00 5.77 -9.81
C TYR A 326 25.67 5.31 -11.23
N GLN A 327 25.31 4.04 -11.40
CA GLN A 327 24.97 3.46 -12.70
C GLN A 327 23.67 4.02 -13.27
N GLU A 328 22.63 4.13 -12.43
CA GLU A 328 21.27 4.49 -12.85
C GLU A 328 20.97 6.00 -12.71
N ASN A 329 21.85 6.77 -12.07
CA ASN A 329 21.65 8.19 -11.75
C ASN A 329 20.28 8.48 -11.11
N CYS A 330 19.91 7.70 -10.09
CA CYS A 330 18.61 7.75 -9.43
C CYS A 330 18.65 8.47 -8.07
N ALA A 331 17.50 8.94 -7.58
CA ALA A 331 17.42 9.56 -6.25
C ALA A 331 17.11 8.54 -5.15
N MET A 332 16.67 7.36 -5.54
CA MET A 332 16.29 6.29 -4.63
C MET A 332 16.58 4.93 -5.27
N VAL A 333 17.06 3.99 -4.48
CA VAL A 333 17.22 2.58 -4.85
C VAL A 333 16.30 1.77 -3.94
N ILE A 334 15.55 0.85 -4.51
CA ILE A 334 14.71 -0.08 -3.74
C ILE A 334 15.10 -1.52 -4.09
N GLY A 335 15.46 -2.27 -3.07
CA GLY A 335 15.83 -3.67 -3.26
C GLY A 335 14.66 -4.65 -3.17
N SER A 336 15.03 -5.90 -2.98
CA SER A 336 14.18 -7.01 -2.58
C SER A 336 14.65 -7.59 -1.25
N TYR A 337 13.79 -8.36 -0.60
CA TYR A 337 14.09 -9.00 0.67
C TYR A 337 13.56 -10.43 0.73
N GLN A 338 14.23 -11.25 1.53
CA GLN A 338 13.85 -12.65 1.75
C GLN A 338 13.18 -12.77 3.12
N MET A 339 12.01 -13.40 3.18
CA MET A 339 11.28 -13.66 4.42
C MET A 339 11.91 -14.84 5.14
N VAL A 340 12.31 -14.63 6.40
CA VAL A 340 12.91 -15.67 7.24
C VAL A 340 12.32 -15.68 8.65
N ASP A 341 12.44 -16.80 9.34
CA ASP A 341 12.16 -16.90 10.77
C ASP A 341 13.32 -16.35 11.62
N PHE A 342 13.19 -16.44 12.95
CA PHE A 342 14.24 -16.00 13.87
C PHE A 342 15.54 -16.83 13.77
N LYS A 343 15.49 -18.04 13.20
CA LYS A 343 16.65 -18.91 12.95
C LYS A 343 17.27 -18.67 11.56
N LEU A 344 16.75 -17.70 10.80
CA LEU A 344 17.15 -17.37 9.44
C LEU A 344 16.76 -18.42 8.39
N GLU A 345 15.80 -19.30 8.72
CA GLU A 345 15.23 -20.24 7.78
C GLU A 345 14.14 -19.55 6.94
N GLU A 346 14.11 -19.83 5.64
CA GLU A 346 13.13 -19.21 4.74
C GLU A 346 11.70 -19.59 5.13
N ILE A 347 10.82 -18.59 5.15
CA ILE A 347 9.38 -18.77 5.38
C ILE A 347 8.58 -18.22 4.19
N PRO A 348 7.37 -18.73 3.93
CA PRO A 348 6.50 -18.18 2.90
C PRO A 348 6.28 -16.66 3.08
N PRO A 349 6.18 -15.89 1.98
CA PRO A 349 6.26 -16.31 0.57
C PRO A 349 7.69 -16.42 -0.01
N GLY A 350 8.74 -16.37 0.83
CA GLY A 350 10.13 -16.42 0.38
C GLY A 350 10.64 -15.04 -0.08
N LEU A 351 11.03 -14.91 -1.35
CA LEU A 351 11.56 -13.66 -1.92
C LEU A 351 10.45 -12.67 -2.32
N ILE A 352 10.52 -11.45 -1.77
CA ILE A 352 9.68 -10.33 -2.17
C ILE A 352 10.48 -9.36 -3.05
N ALA A 353 10.23 -9.37 -4.37
CA ALA A 353 11.01 -8.62 -5.34
C ALA A 353 10.33 -7.38 -5.96
N HIS A 354 9.02 -7.24 -5.78
CA HIS A 354 8.19 -6.21 -6.41
C HIS A 354 8.45 -6.00 -7.92
N ARG A 355 8.27 -7.06 -8.70
CA ARG A 355 8.49 -7.06 -10.16
C ARG A 355 7.40 -6.29 -10.94
N GLU A 356 6.39 -5.77 -10.26
CA GLU A 356 5.40 -4.84 -10.79
C GLU A 356 5.95 -3.44 -11.06
N TRP A 357 7.13 -3.09 -10.54
CA TRP A 357 7.80 -1.83 -10.89
C TRP A 357 8.45 -1.91 -12.27
N THR A 358 8.12 -0.97 -13.15
CA THR A 358 8.74 -0.78 -14.46
C THR A 358 9.31 0.64 -14.61
N PRO A 359 10.37 0.84 -15.41
CA PRO A 359 10.88 2.20 -15.69
C PRO A 359 9.83 3.14 -16.27
N ASP A 360 8.94 2.62 -17.11
CA ASP A 360 7.97 3.43 -17.84
C ASP A 360 6.75 3.83 -17.00
N ASN A 361 6.26 2.94 -16.13
CA ASN A 361 4.98 3.14 -15.43
C ASN A 361 5.03 2.91 -13.92
N GLY A 362 6.18 2.53 -13.35
CA GLY A 362 6.34 2.24 -11.92
C GLY A 362 5.83 3.37 -11.02
N ARG A 363 6.11 4.64 -11.38
CA ARG A 363 5.64 5.82 -10.62
C ARG A 363 4.12 6.04 -10.64
N ASN A 364 3.43 5.51 -11.63
CA ASN A 364 1.97 5.55 -11.71
C ASN A 364 1.37 4.33 -11.01
N ASN A 365 1.91 3.14 -11.26
CA ASN A 365 1.51 1.88 -10.62
C ASN A 365 1.70 1.94 -9.08
N ALA A 366 2.68 2.72 -8.61
CA ALA A 366 2.90 2.98 -7.18
C ALA A 366 1.64 3.48 -6.47
N LEU A 367 0.78 4.28 -7.13
CA LEU A 367 -0.46 4.77 -6.54
C LEU A 367 -1.53 3.67 -6.39
N ARG A 368 -1.44 2.57 -7.15
CA ARG A 368 -2.36 1.43 -7.08
C ARG A 368 -2.03 0.48 -5.94
N ILE A 369 -0.74 0.25 -5.70
CA ILE A 369 -0.24 -0.75 -4.74
C ILE A 369 0.04 -0.16 -3.35
N ASN A 370 0.22 -1.02 -2.33
CA ASN A 370 0.33 -0.60 -0.93
C ASN A 370 1.75 -0.38 -0.40
N GLY A 371 2.78 -0.61 -1.21
CA GLY A 371 4.17 -0.35 -0.85
C GLY A 371 5.07 -0.54 -2.06
N LEU A 372 6.26 0.05 -2.00
CA LEU A 372 7.25 -0.08 -3.08
C LEU A 372 8.30 -1.17 -2.78
N GLY A 373 8.22 -1.87 -1.64
CA GLY A 373 9.24 -2.83 -1.21
C GLY A 373 10.41 -2.20 -0.50
N ALA A 374 11.36 -3.02 -0.04
CA ALA A 374 12.48 -2.67 0.83
C ALA A 374 13.73 -3.51 0.46
N PRO A 375 14.95 -3.15 0.90
CA PRO A 375 15.29 -1.96 1.66
C PRO A 375 15.29 -0.75 0.73
N ARG A 376 15.17 0.43 1.30
CA ARG A 376 15.24 1.68 0.57
C ARG A 376 16.55 2.37 0.86
N ALA A 377 17.14 2.93 -0.18
CA ALA A 377 18.25 3.85 -0.05
C ALA A 377 17.89 5.14 -0.77
N PHE A 378 18.44 6.25 -0.31
CA PHE A 378 18.10 7.58 -0.77
C PHE A 378 19.35 8.43 -1.00
N TYR A 379 19.31 9.29 -2.01
CA TYR A 379 20.26 10.39 -2.13
C TYR A 379 19.93 11.46 -1.09
N THR A 380 20.83 11.66 -0.13
CA THR A 380 20.59 12.46 1.08
C THR A 380 20.15 13.90 0.80
N PRO A 381 20.73 14.66 -0.15
CA PRO A 381 20.27 16.01 -0.48
C PRO A 381 18.80 16.09 -0.93
N VAL A 382 18.36 15.17 -1.80
CA VAL A 382 16.95 15.09 -2.21
C VAL A 382 16.08 14.73 -1.01
N LEU A 383 16.52 13.78 -0.20
CA LEU A 383 15.78 13.34 0.97
C LEU A 383 15.66 14.45 2.04
N ARG A 384 16.68 15.30 2.24
CA ARG A 384 16.64 16.45 3.16
C ARG A 384 15.64 17.51 2.74
N GLN A 385 15.40 17.68 1.44
CA GLN A 385 14.39 18.61 0.91
C GLN A 385 12.97 18.09 1.15
N ILE A 386 12.75 16.79 0.95
CA ILE A 386 11.43 16.15 1.05
C ILE A 386 11.07 15.83 2.50
N LYS A 387 12.01 15.22 3.24
CA LYS A 387 11.90 14.64 4.59
C LYS A 387 10.85 13.53 4.65
N PHE A 388 10.80 12.84 5.78
CA PHE A 388 9.73 11.88 6.05
C PHE A 388 8.61 12.55 6.84
N PRO A 389 7.34 12.17 6.61
CA PRO A 389 6.27 12.46 7.56
C PRO A 389 6.60 11.84 8.93
N ASN A 390 6.36 12.58 10.02
CA ASN A 390 6.58 12.09 11.38
C ASN A 390 5.46 11.12 11.82
N VAL A 391 5.45 9.94 11.22
CA VAL A 391 4.55 8.82 11.52
C VAL A 391 5.34 7.51 11.54
N SER A 392 4.70 6.42 11.96
CA SER A 392 5.30 5.08 11.98
C SER A 392 4.63 4.11 11.01
N TYR A 393 3.83 4.62 10.07
CA TYR A 393 3.25 3.84 8.99
C TYR A 393 3.03 4.70 7.76
N GLY A 394 3.57 4.30 6.60
CA GLY A 394 3.38 4.97 5.31
C GLY A 394 4.26 6.20 5.10
N GLU A 395 5.16 6.52 6.02
CA GLU A 395 6.17 7.57 5.89
C GLU A 395 7.09 7.30 4.69
N ASP A 396 7.51 6.05 4.53
CA ASP A 396 8.30 5.54 3.42
C ASP A 396 7.61 5.72 2.07
N TYR A 397 6.33 5.36 2.03
CA TYR A 397 5.47 5.43 0.86
C TYR A 397 5.26 6.88 0.42
N ALA A 398 4.99 7.80 1.36
CA ALA A 398 4.86 9.23 1.07
C ALA A 398 6.15 9.82 0.47
N THR A 399 7.29 9.53 1.10
CA THR A 399 8.61 9.99 0.63
C THR A 399 8.93 9.43 -0.76
N ALA A 400 8.68 8.14 -0.99
CA ALA A 400 8.96 7.50 -2.27
C ALA A 400 8.09 8.06 -3.41
N LEU A 401 6.81 8.33 -3.15
CA LEU A 401 5.94 9.01 -4.12
C LEU A 401 6.46 10.39 -4.48
N ALA A 402 6.84 11.19 -3.48
CA ALA A 402 7.39 12.52 -3.70
C ALA A 402 8.70 12.51 -4.51
N ILE A 403 9.58 11.52 -4.26
CA ILE A 403 10.80 11.32 -5.06
C ILE A 403 10.44 10.91 -6.48
N SER A 404 9.59 9.91 -6.66
CA SER A 404 9.22 9.35 -7.96
C SER A 404 8.57 10.36 -8.92
N ARG A 405 8.00 11.42 -8.36
CA ARG A 405 7.41 12.53 -9.12
C ARG A 405 8.44 13.29 -9.95
N LYS A 406 9.70 13.38 -9.47
CA LYS A 406 10.75 14.22 -10.07
C LYS A 406 11.98 13.44 -10.51
N TYR A 407 12.30 12.34 -9.84
CA TYR A 407 13.58 11.63 -10.00
C TYR A 407 13.38 10.14 -10.30
N PRO A 408 14.36 9.48 -10.94
CA PRO A 408 14.30 8.05 -11.17
C PRO A 408 14.42 7.29 -9.85
N ILE A 409 13.76 6.12 -9.80
CA ILE A 409 13.93 5.12 -8.74
C ILE A 409 14.46 3.84 -9.40
N ALA A 410 15.62 3.38 -8.95
CA ALA A 410 16.22 2.13 -9.42
C ALA A 410 15.78 0.94 -8.56
N ARG A 411 15.90 -0.26 -9.14
CA ARG A 411 15.48 -1.53 -8.52
C ARG A 411 16.65 -2.49 -8.45
N ILE A 412 16.81 -3.18 -7.32
CA ILE A 412 17.66 -4.37 -7.21
C ILE A 412 16.77 -5.56 -6.88
N TYR A 413 16.78 -6.59 -7.73
CA TYR A 413 15.84 -7.72 -7.60
C TYR A 413 16.40 -8.92 -6.84
N ASP A 414 17.72 -9.03 -6.65
CA ASP A 414 18.29 -10.05 -5.74
C ASP A 414 18.23 -9.55 -4.29
N PRO A 415 17.94 -10.45 -3.33
CA PRO A 415 17.68 -10.06 -1.95
C PRO A 415 18.84 -9.29 -1.35
N LEU A 416 18.53 -8.14 -0.76
CA LEU A 416 19.50 -7.28 -0.07
C LEU A 416 19.48 -7.50 1.45
N TYR A 417 18.33 -7.87 2.03
CA TYR A 417 18.26 -8.21 3.45
C TYR A 417 17.28 -9.36 3.73
N LEU A 418 17.42 -9.93 4.92
CA LEU A 418 16.60 -10.97 5.52
C LEU A 418 15.56 -10.30 6.43
N CYS A 419 14.29 -10.33 6.02
CA CYS A 419 13.17 -9.82 6.81
C CYS A 419 12.75 -10.87 7.83
N ARG A 420 13.07 -10.63 9.12
CA ARG A 420 12.81 -11.60 10.19
C ARG A 420 11.39 -11.47 10.71
N ARG A 421 10.67 -12.59 10.78
CA ARG A 421 9.35 -12.68 11.42
C ARG A 421 9.34 -13.71 12.54
N TRP A 422 8.69 -13.36 13.65
CA TRP A 422 8.45 -14.23 14.81
C TRP A 422 7.22 -13.74 15.56
N GLU A 423 6.72 -14.53 16.52
CA GLU A 423 5.42 -14.31 17.21
C GLU A 423 5.22 -12.90 17.79
N GLU A 424 6.29 -12.17 18.15
CA GLU A 424 6.20 -10.81 18.74
C GLU A 424 6.40 -9.68 17.71
N ASN A 425 6.76 -9.97 16.45
CA ASN A 425 7.02 -8.98 15.39
C ASN A 425 6.35 -9.31 14.05
N SER A 426 5.63 -10.42 13.99
CA SER A 426 4.70 -10.67 12.91
C SER A 426 3.52 -9.73 13.12
N ASP A 427 3.12 -8.97 12.10
CA ASP A 427 1.89 -8.15 12.04
C ASP A 427 0.62 -9.03 12.13
N HIS A 428 0.57 -9.97 13.08
CA HIS A 428 -0.49 -10.92 13.32
C HIS A 428 -1.65 -10.18 14.00
N ASP A 429 -2.77 -10.14 13.28
CA ASP A 429 -4.06 -9.58 13.70
C ASP A 429 -4.06 -8.09 14.06
N LEU A 430 -3.69 -7.24 13.10
CA LEU A 430 -4.24 -5.88 13.11
C LEU A 430 -5.77 -5.99 13.11
N ASP A 431 -6.40 -5.45 14.15
CA ASP A 431 -7.83 -5.14 14.17
C ASP A 431 -8.19 -4.36 12.89
N ILE A 432 -9.37 -4.65 12.33
CA ILE A 432 -9.95 -4.00 11.16
C ILE A 432 -9.87 -2.48 11.30
N GLN A 433 -10.12 -1.93 12.50
CA GLN A 433 -10.02 -0.48 12.73
C GLN A 433 -8.60 0.06 12.51
N GLN A 434 -7.58 -0.65 12.99
CA GLN A 434 -6.19 -0.25 12.83
C GLN A 434 -5.74 -0.37 11.37
N LEU A 435 -6.13 -1.45 10.68
CA LEU A 435 -5.89 -1.63 9.25
C LEU A 435 -6.56 -0.52 8.43
N ASN A 436 -7.79 -0.15 8.78
CA ASN A 436 -8.51 0.96 8.16
C ASN A 436 -7.81 2.29 8.39
N ASN A 437 -7.33 2.58 9.60
CA ASN A 437 -6.58 3.81 9.87
C ASN A 437 -5.33 3.90 8.98
N TYR A 438 -4.61 2.78 8.79
CA TYR A 438 -3.46 2.69 7.90
C TYR A 438 -3.81 2.89 6.42
N ASN A 439 -4.85 2.22 5.94
CA ASN A 439 -5.31 2.35 4.57
C ASN A 439 -5.84 3.76 4.28
N PHE A 440 -6.62 4.34 5.19
CA PHE A 440 -7.11 5.71 5.10
C PHE A 440 -5.96 6.72 4.99
N TYR A 441 -4.92 6.57 5.82
CA TYR A 441 -3.75 7.44 5.76
C TYR A 441 -3.00 7.32 4.44
N LYS A 442 -2.76 6.10 3.93
CA LYS A 442 -2.12 5.91 2.61
C LYS A 442 -2.98 6.42 1.46
N ASP A 443 -4.30 6.28 1.53
CA ASP A 443 -5.23 6.87 0.55
C ASP A 443 -5.21 8.41 0.62
N LYS A 444 -4.98 8.98 1.81
CA LYS A 444 -4.75 10.43 1.96
C LYS A 444 -3.45 10.87 1.33
N ILE A 445 -2.35 10.11 1.53
CA ILE A 445 -1.07 10.35 0.84
C ILE A 445 -1.27 10.35 -0.67
N ARG A 446 -1.95 9.33 -1.22
CA ARG A 446 -2.28 9.24 -2.66
C ARG A 446 -3.11 10.43 -3.13
N THR A 447 -4.08 10.86 -2.33
CA THR A 447 -4.92 12.03 -2.64
C THR A 447 -4.07 13.29 -2.79
N LEU A 448 -3.16 13.53 -1.84
CA LEU A 448 -2.25 14.68 -1.88
C LEU A 448 -1.27 14.58 -3.06
N GLU A 449 -0.76 13.39 -3.35
CA GLU A 449 0.13 13.16 -4.49
C GLU A 449 -0.59 13.39 -5.82
N ILE A 450 -1.81 12.87 -6.01
CA ILE A 450 -2.63 13.11 -7.20
C ILE A 450 -2.87 14.61 -7.40
N GLN A 451 -3.19 15.35 -6.32
CA GLN A 451 -3.36 16.81 -6.38
C GLN A 451 -2.06 17.53 -6.75
N ALA A 452 -0.91 17.09 -6.23
CA ALA A 452 0.39 17.65 -6.58
C ALA A 452 0.71 17.45 -8.06
N ARG A 453 0.43 16.24 -8.60
CA ARG A 453 0.60 15.91 -10.03
C ARG A 453 -0.26 16.78 -10.94
N ILE A 454 -1.56 16.88 -10.64
CA ILE A 454 -2.50 17.70 -11.42
C ILE A 454 -2.12 19.19 -11.39
N SER A 455 -1.63 19.68 -10.25
CA SER A 455 -1.24 21.09 -10.10
C SER A 455 0.19 21.41 -10.58
N GLY A 456 0.98 20.42 -10.97
CA GLY A 456 2.37 20.57 -11.40
C GLY A 456 3.35 21.01 -10.30
N LYS A 457 3.09 20.66 -9.03
CA LYS A 457 3.88 21.10 -7.86
C LYS A 457 4.96 20.10 -7.38
#